data_AF-A0A7X5QQX9-F1
#
_entry.id   AF-A0A7X5QQX9-F1
#
_cell.length_a   1.000
_cell.length_b   1.000
_cell.length_c   1.000
_cell.angle_alpha   90.00
_cell.angle_beta   90.00
_cell.angle_gamma   90.00
#
_symmetry.space_group_name_H-M   'P 1'
#
loop_
_entity.id
_entity.type
_entity.pdbx_description
1 polymer ?
#
loop_
_entity_poly.entity_id
_entity_poly.type
_entity_poly.pdbx_seq_one_letter_code
_entity_poly.pdbx_strand_id
1 'polypeptide(L)'
;GRNTPGVDGQIWKTPTQKLKGVQSLQRRGYRPQPLRRIYIPKKNGKRRPLGIPVMADRAQQALHLLALEPVAEMLADPNAYGFRPGRAAADAIAQCFNILAQRNAARWILEGDIKACFDQISHTWLREHVPMDKSVLGKWLTAGYMEDGKV
;
A
#
# COMPACT_ATOMS: atom_id res chain seq x y z
N GLY A 1 -0.86 -9.44 5.98
CA GLY A 1 -1.11 -10.89 6.08
C GLY A 1 -0.58 -11.42 7.41
N ARG A 2 -1.38 -12.20 8.15
CA ARG A 2 -1.02 -12.69 9.49
C ARG A 2 0.06 -13.79 9.49
N ASN A 3 0.09 -14.60 8.44
CA ASN A 3 0.83 -15.86 8.42
C ASN A 3 2.07 -15.85 7.52
N THR A 4 2.34 -14.72 6.87
CA THR A 4 3.40 -14.63 5.86
C THR A 4 4.59 -13.89 6.46
N PRO A 5 5.73 -14.55 6.69
CA PRO A 5 6.93 -13.88 7.21
C PRO A 5 7.62 -13.05 6.13
N GLY A 6 8.40 -12.05 6.57
CA GLY A 6 9.36 -11.33 5.73
C GLY A 6 10.67 -12.10 5.57
N VAL A 7 11.77 -11.40 5.31
CA VAL A 7 13.12 -12.00 5.17
C VAL A 7 13.66 -12.57 6.49
N ASP A 8 13.19 -12.05 7.62
CA ASP A 8 13.57 -12.49 8.98
C ASP A 8 12.91 -13.80 9.43
N GLY A 9 11.96 -14.33 8.66
CA GLY A 9 11.21 -15.54 9.01
C GLY A 9 10.21 -15.35 10.16
N GLN A 10 10.07 -14.14 10.72
CA GLN A 10 9.29 -13.91 11.94
C GLN A 10 7.82 -13.58 11.66
N ILE A 11 6.95 -14.02 12.57
CA ILE A 11 5.52 -13.69 12.61
C ILE A 11 5.09 -13.45 14.05
N TRP A 12 4.19 -12.49 14.26
CA TRP A 12 3.66 -12.19 15.60
C TRP A 12 2.25 -12.78 15.75
N LYS A 13 2.18 -14.01 16.27
CA LYS A 13 0.91 -14.75 16.42
C LYS A 13 0.27 -14.53 17.79
N THR A 14 1.07 -14.53 18.86
CA THR A 14 0.57 -14.45 20.24
C THR A 14 0.51 -13.00 20.74
N PRO A 15 -0.37 -12.67 21.71
CA PRO A 15 -0.41 -11.34 22.33
C PRO A 15 0.95 -10.90 22.87
N THR A 16 1.68 -11.81 23.53
CA THR A 16 3.02 -11.53 24.08
C THR A 16 4.03 -11.15 22.99
N GLN A 17 4.02 -11.84 21.86
CA GLN A 17 4.88 -11.50 20.71
C GLN A 17 4.54 -10.13 20.13
N LYS A 18 3.24 -9.82 20.02
CA LYS A 18 2.79 -8.50 19.55
C LYS A 18 3.22 -7.40 20.50
N LEU A 19 3.07 -7.59 21.81
CA LEU A 19 3.45 -6.61 22.82
C LEU A 19 4.95 -6.35 22.81
N LYS A 20 5.78 -7.40 22.72
CA LYS A 20 7.23 -7.27 22.50
C LYS A 20 7.54 -6.54 21.20
N GLY A 21 6.82 -6.85 20.12
CA GLY A 21 6.95 -6.19 18.83
C GLY A 21 6.64 -4.70 18.89
N VAL A 22 5.61 -4.29 19.62
CA VAL A 22 5.28 -2.87 19.84
C VAL A 22 6.38 -2.17 20.65
N GLN A 23 6.87 -2.81 21.72
CA GLN A 23 7.95 -2.26 22.55
C GLN A 23 9.28 -2.11 21.81
N SER A 24 9.51 -2.91 20.76
CA SER A 24 10.72 -2.80 19.94
C SER A 24 10.63 -1.73 18.84
N LEU A 25 9.45 -1.14 18.60
CA LEU A 25 9.29 -0.08 17.61
C LEU A 25 9.94 1.20 18.11
N GLN A 26 11.04 1.58 17.46
CA GLN A 26 11.72 2.85 17.72
C GLN A 26 11.65 3.73 16.48
N ARG A 27 11.39 5.03 16.69
CA ARG A 27 11.45 6.02 15.61
C ARG A 27 12.90 6.34 15.23
N ARG A 28 13.77 6.55 16.24
CA ARG A 28 15.21 6.76 16.05
C ARG A 28 15.90 5.42 15.85
N GLY A 29 16.90 5.37 14.97
CA GLY A 29 17.62 4.12 14.67
C GLY A 29 16.87 3.15 13.76
N TYR A 30 15.63 3.45 13.35
CA TYR A 30 14.87 2.60 12.45
C TYR A 30 15.59 2.40 11.11
N ARG A 31 15.81 1.13 10.73
CA ARG A 31 16.36 0.68 9.45
C ARG A 31 15.42 -0.41 8.90
N PRO A 32 14.72 -0.16 7.78
CA PRO A 32 13.90 -1.19 7.18
C PRO A 32 14.76 -2.34 6.65
N GLN A 33 14.18 -3.53 6.59
CA GLN A 33 14.81 -4.69 5.97
C GLN A 33 14.32 -4.82 4.51
N PRO A 34 15.11 -5.44 3.63
CA PRO A 34 14.67 -5.71 2.27
C PRO A 34 13.40 -6.58 2.26
N LEU A 35 12.51 -6.31 1.31
CA LEU A 35 11.25 -7.05 1.20
C LEU A 35 11.50 -8.46 0.67
N ARG A 36 10.85 -9.49 1.22
CA ARG A 36 10.92 -10.85 0.66
C ARG A 36 10.11 -10.93 -0.63
N ARG A 37 10.73 -11.27 -1.76
CA ARG A 37 10.04 -11.41 -3.05
C ARG A 37 9.33 -12.77 -3.13
N ILE A 38 8.06 -12.77 -3.49
CA ILE A 38 7.33 -13.98 -3.92
C ILE A 38 6.55 -13.70 -5.19
N TYR A 39 6.19 -14.76 -5.91
CA TYR A 39 5.46 -14.66 -7.17
C TYR A 39 4.06 -15.26 -7.05
N ILE A 40 3.05 -14.49 -7.44
CA ILE A 40 1.66 -14.94 -7.52
C ILE A 40 1.34 -15.20 -9.00
N PRO A 41 0.84 -16.39 -9.36
CA PRO A 41 0.47 -16.68 -10.75
C PRO A 41 -0.73 -15.82 -11.17
N LYS A 42 -0.66 -15.23 -12.38
CA LYS A 42 -1.81 -14.61 -13.03
C LYS A 42 -2.51 -15.64 -13.93
N LYS A 43 -3.80 -15.40 -14.22
CA LYS A 43 -4.59 -16.21 -15.17
C LYS A 43 -3.97 -16.27 -16.57
N ASN A 44 -3.15 -15.29 -16.95
CA ASN A 44 -2.52 -15.18 -18.27
C ASN A 44 -1.09 -15.78 -18.33
N GLY A 45 -0.71 -16.62 -17.37
CA GLY A 45 0.61 -17.27 -17.32
C GLY A 45 1.77 -16.39 -16.84
N LYS A 46 1.61 -15.07 -16.79
CA LYS A 46 2.60 -14.16 -16.18
C LYS A 46 2.57 -14.28 -14.65
N ARG A 47 3.65 -13.88 -13.98
CA ARG A 47 3.72 -13.83 -12.51
C ARG A 47 3.67 -12.39 -12.02
N ARG A 48 2.86 -12.11 -10.99
CA ARG A 48 2.89 -10.83 -10.26
C ARG A 48 3.89 -10.96 -9.12
N PRO A 49 4.95 -10.15 -9.09
CA PRO A 49 5.79 -10.12 -7.92
C PRO A 49 5.07 -9.44 -6.73
N LEU A 50 5.29 -9.96 -5.53
CA LEU A 50 4.85 -9.39 -4.28
C LEU A 50 6.06 -9.25 -3.35
N GLY A 51 6.30 -8.04 -2.86
CA GLY A 51 7.26 -7.78 -1.78
C GLY A 51 6.58 -7.93 -0.43
N ILE A 52 7.15 -8.75 0.44
CA ILE A 52 6.61 -9.03 1.77
C ILE A 52 7.56 -8.42 2.81
N PRO A 53 7.18 -7.33 3.50
CA PRO A 53 8.01 -6.74 4.54
C PRO A 53 8.05 -7.61 5.80
N VAL A 54 9.06 -7.40 6.64
CA VAL A 54 9.12 -7.99 8.00
C VAL A 54 8.04 -7.40 8.92
N MET A 55 7.77 -8.06 10.04
CA MET A 55 6.68 -7.64 10.94
C MET A 55 6.89 -6.25 11.53
N ALA A 56 8.13 -5.90 11.88
CA ALA A 56 8.46 -4.57 12.39
C ALA A 56 8.17 -3.47 11.36
N ASP A 57 8.53 -3.69 10.09
CA ASP A 57 8.28 -2.74 9.00
C ASP A 57 6.79 -2.59 8.72
N ARG A 58 6.02 -3.67 8.75
CA ARG A 58 4.55 -3.59 8.64
C ARG A 58 3.92 -2.80 9.77
N ALA A 59 4.43 -2.97 10.99
CA ALA A 59 3.92 -2.23 12.14
C ALA A 59 4.24 -0.74 12.01
N GLN A 60 5.45 -0.38 11.57
CA GLN A 60 5.81 1.01 11.27
C GLN A 60 4.97 1.59 10.14
N GLN A 61 4.76 0.85 9.05
CA GLN A 61 3.90 1.26 7.94
C GLN A 61 2.45 1.46 8.41
N ALA A 62 1.93 0.59 9.27
CA ALA A 62 0.60 0.71 9.84
C ALA A 62 0.46 1.97 10.72
N LEU A 63 1.48 2.29 11.54
CA LEU A 63 1.49 3.52 12.33
C LEU A 63 1.42 4.78 11.45
N HIS A 64 2.19 4.80 10.35
CA HIS A 64 2.16 5.94 9.42
C HIS A 64 0.88 5.99 8.60
N LEU A 65 0.30 4.84 8.25
CA LEU A 65 -1.01 4.77 7.61
C LEU A 65 -2.07 5.43 8.49
N LEU A 66 -2.15 5.08 9.77
CA LEU A 66 -3.09 5.68 10.73
C LEU A 66 -2.92 7.20 10.85
N ALA A 67 -1.69 7.70 10.75
CA ALA A 67 -1.41 9.13 10.77
C ALA A 67 -1.82 9.83 9.46
N LEU A 68 -1.67 9.16 8.31
CA LEU A 68 -1.92 9.73 6.99
C LEU A 68 -3.38 9.60 6.53
N GLU A 69 -4.09 8.58 7.01
CA GLU A 69 -5.48 8.28 6.63
C GLU A 69 -6.43 9.48 6.77
N PRO A 70 -6.49 10.23 7.89
CA PRO A 70 -7.40 11.37 7.98
C PRO A 70 -7.04 12.50 7.01
N VAL A 71 -5.75 12.72 6.73
CA VAL A 71 -5.30 13.74 5.78
C VAL A 71 -5.66 13.32 4.35
N ALA A 72 -5.43 12.04 4.01
CA ALA A 72 -5.75 11.49 2.70
C ALA A 72 -7.27 11.52 2.45
N GLU A 73 -8.09 11.17 3.44
CA GLU A 73 -9.55 11.17 3.29
C GLU A 73 -10.11 12.58 3.07
N MET A 74 -9.54 13.59 3.75
CA MET A 74 -9.96 15.00 3.60
C MET A 74 -9.56 15.60 2.25
N LEU A 75 -8.44 15.16 1.66
CA LEU A 75 -7.94 15.68 0.39
C LEU A 75 -8.42 14.87 -0.83
N ALA A 76 -8.93 13.65 -0.62
CA ALA A 76 -9.33 12.77 -1.70
C ALA A 76 -10.59 13.24 -2.44
N ASP A 77 -10.62 13.01 -3.75
CA ASP A 77 -11.76 13.36 -4.59
C ASP A 77 -13.05 12.64 -4.12
N PRO A 78 -14.21 13.32 -4.09
CA PRO A 78 -15.48 12.70 -3.72
C PRO A 78 -15.90 11.50 -4.60
N ASN A 79 -15.42 11.39 -5.83
CA ASN A 79 -15.65 10.29 -6.76
C ASN A 79 -14.49 9.27 -6.81
N ALA A 80 -13.51 9.36 -5.89
CA ALA A 80 -12.52 8.31 -5.70
C ALA A 80 -13.05 7.25 -4.73
N TYR A 81 -13.15 6.00 -5.16
CA TYR A 81 -13.73 4.90 -4.36
C TYR A 81 -12.72 3.83 -3.93
N GLY A 82 -11.58 3.74 -4.61
CA GLY A 82 -10.59 2.70 -4.36
C GLY A 82 -9.78 2.93 -3.08
N PHE A 83 -9.51 1.86 -2.34
CA PHE A 83 -8.59 1.81 -1.19
C PHE A 83 -8.92 2.79 -0.04
N ARG A 84 -10.18 3.20 0.10
CA ARG A 84 -10.63 4.13 1.14
C ARG A 84 -11.48 3.44 2.20
N PRO A 85 -11.37 3.86 3.48
CA PRO A 85 -12.26 3.38 4.53
C PRO A 85 -13.70 3.79 4.22
N GLY A 86 -14.67 2.91 4.51
CA GLY A 86 -16.09 3.20 4.35
C GLY A 86 -16.59 3.34 2.91
N ARG A 87 -15.76 3.03 1.90
CA ARG A 87 -16.15 3.03 0.47
C ARG A 87 -15.96 1.66 -0.15
N ALA A 88 -16.89 1.28 -1.02
CA ALA A 88 -16.90 0.00 -1.72
C ALA A 88 -17.05 0.19 -3.24
N ALA A 89 -16.77 -0.88 -4.00
CA ALA A 89 -17.02 -0.90 -5.44
C ALA A 89 -18.50 -0.66 -5.79
N ALA A 90 -19.41 -1.05 -4.89
CA ALA A 90 -20.84 -0.78 -5.04
C ALA A 90 -21.16 0.72 -5.10
N ASP A 91 -20.46 1.56 -4.34
CA ASP A 91 -20.65 3.01 -4.36
C ASP A 91 -20.25 3.62 -5.70
N ALA A 92 -19.17 3.11 -6.30
CA ALA A 92 -18.74 3.51 -7.64
C ALA A 92 -19.79 3.14 -8.70
N ILE A 93 -20.37 1.94 -8.61
CA ILE A 93 -21.45 1.49 -9.51
C ILE A 93 -22.69 2.36 -9.33
N ALA A 94 -23.08 2.68 -8.09
CA ALA A 94 -24.20 3.55 -7.79
C ALA A 94 -23.98 4.96 -8.37
N GLN A 95 -22.75 5.49 -8.27
CA GLN A 95 -22.42 6.78 -8.87
C GLN A 95 -22.49 6.74 -10.40
N CYS A 96 -21.99 5.67 -11.04
CA CYS A 96 -22.16 5.47 -12.47
C CYS A 96 -23.64 5.46 -12.86
N PHE A 97 -24.49 4.78 -12.09
CA PHE A 97 -25.94 4.77 -12.33
C PHE A 97 -26.53 6.19 -12.23
N ASN A 98 -26.21 6.93 -11.16
CA ASN A 98 -26.74 8.28 -10.94
C ASN A 98 -26.37 9.26 -12.06
N ILE A 99 -25.18 9.11 -12.66
CA ILE A 99 -24.71 9.96 -13.77
C ILE A 99 -25.30 9.49 -15.11
N LEU A 100 -25.31 8.19 -15.38
CA LEU A 100 -25.63 7.63 -16.70
C LEU A 100 -27.12 7.38 -16.92
N ALA A 101 -27.93 7.28 -15.87
CA ALA A 101 -29.38 7.08 -15.98
C ALA A 101 -30.16 8.37 -16.31
N GLN A 102 -29.49 9.52 -16.35
CA GLN A 102 -30.14 10.81 -16.62
C GLN A 102 -30.49 10.96 -18.11
N ARG A 103 -31.57 11.68 -18.41
CA ARG A 103 -32.03 11.90 -19.80
C ARG A 103 -31.00 12.63 -20.67
N ASN A 104 -30.16 13.44 -20.05
CA ASN A 104 -29.09 14.23 -20.68
C ASN A 104 -27.69 13.61 -20.45
N ALA A 105 -27.61 12.32 -20.07
CA ALA A 105 -26.35 11.66 -19.83
C ALA A 105 -25.44 11.64 -21.08
N ALA A 106 -24.13 11.62 -20.84
CA ALA A 106 -23.14 11.47 -21.90
C ALA A 106 -23.34 10.14 -22.65
N ARG A 107 -23.28 10.18 -23.98
CA ARG A 107 -23.46 8.99 -24.84
C ARG A 107 -22.20 8.13 -24.98
N TRP A 108 -21.04 8.68 -24.60
CA TRP A 108 -19.74 8.04 -24.76
C TRP A 108 -18.98 8.06 -23.45
N ILE A 109 -18.30 6.96 -23.14
CA ILE A 109 -17.46 6.79 -21.96
C ILE A 109 -16.05 6.51 -22.45
N LEU A 110 -15.07 7.20 -21.87
CA LEU A 110 -13.67 6.91 -22.07
C LEU A 110 -13.22 5.90 -21.01
N GLU A 111 -12.93 4.68 -21.44
CA GLU A 111 -12.30 3.67 -20.59
C GLU A 111 -10.78 3.85 -20.62
N GLY A 112 -10.17 4.01 -19.45
CA GLY A 112 -8.72 4.16 -19.31
C GLY A 112 -8.19 3.37 -18.13
N ASP A 113 -6.99 2.81 -18.29
CA ASP A 113 -6.24 2.13 -17.24
C ASP A 113 -4.79 2.65 -17.22
N ILE A 114 -4.19 2.68 -16.03
CA ILE A 114 -2.82 3.16 -15.84
C ILE A 114 -1.87 1.97 -15.88
N LYS A 115 -1.05 1.91 -16.93
CA LYS A 115 0.00 0.90 -17.06
C LYS A 115 1.00 1.03 -15.91
N ALA A 116 1.28 -0.10 -15.25
CA ALA A 116 2.34 -0.22 -14.24
C ALA A 116 2.24 0.83 -13.10
N CYS A 117 1.01 1.13 -12.66
CA CYS A 117 0.70 2.19 -11.70
C CYS A 117 1.63 2.23 -10.47
N PHE A 118 1.96 1.09 -9.86
CA PHE A 118 2.85 1.05 -8.67
C PHE A 118 4.35 1.01 -9.00
N ASP A 119 4.72 0.49 -10.18
CA ASP A 119 6.12 0.27 -10.54
C ASP A 119 6.77 1.54 -11.11
N GLN A 120 5.96 2.51 -11.58
CA GLN A 120 6.44 3.72 -12.27
C GLN A 120 6.18 5.03 -11.48
N ILE A 121 5.82 4.95 -10.20
CA ILE A 121 5.64 6.16 -9.38
C ILE A 121 7.01 6.80 -9.07
N SER A 122 7.16 8.10 -9.37
CA SER A 122 8.38 8.85 -9.06
C SER A 122 8.64 8.94 -7.56
N HIS A 123 9.80 8.42 -7.12
CA HIS A 123 10.23 8.51 -5.72
C HIS A 123 10.44 9.96 -5.28
N THR A 124 10.94 10.82 -6.17
CA THR A 124 11.14 12.24 -5.90
C THR A 124 9.80 12.91 -5.62
N TRP A 125 8.81 12.66 -6.48
CA TRP A 125 7.48 13.23 -6.32
C TRP A 125 6.83 12.82 -4.99
N LEU A 126 6.90 11.52 -4.63
CA LEU A 126 6.39 11.02 -3.35
C LEU A 126 7.04 11.70 -2.14
N ARG A 127 8.37 11.91 -2.17
CA ARG A 127 9.10 12.56 -1.07
C ARG A 127 8.76 14.04 -0.91
N GLU A 128 8.35 14.69 -1.98
CA GLU A 128 7.98 16.11 -1.98
C GLU A 128 6.53 16.32 -1.54
N HIS A 129 5.61 15.44 -1.96
CA HIS A 129 4.17 15.67 -1.84
C HIS A 129 3.47 14.86 -0.75
N VAL A 130 4.09 13.78 -0.23
CA VAL A 130 3.48 13.02 0.87
C VAL A 130 3.77 13.70 2.21
N PRO A 131 2.75 14.06 3.01
CA PRO A 131 2.91 14.79 4.27
C PRO A 131 3.34 13.85 5.41
N MET A 132 4.50 13.22 5.28
CA MET A 132 5.09 12.34 6.29
C MET A 132 6.58 12.59 6.50
N ASP A 133 7.17 11.87 7.46
CA ASP A 133 8.61 11.92 7.70
C ASP A 133 9.40 11.45 6.45
N LYS A 134 10.05 12.42 5.77
CA LYS A 134 10.79 12.21 4.52
C LYS A 134 11.98 11.26 4.69
N SER A 135 12.52 11.14 5.91
CA SER A 135 13.62 10.20 6.20
C SER A 135 13.10 8.77 6.22
N VAL A 136 11.96 8.54 6.89
CA VAL A 136 11.30 7.22 6.93
C VAL A 136 10.83 6.82 5.54
N LEU A 137 10.15 7.72 4.82
CA LEU A 137 9.67 7.47 3.47
C LEU A 137 10.83 7.15 2.52
N GLY A 138 11.91 7.92 2.58
CA GLY A 138 13.11 7.66 1.77
C GLY A 138 13.66 6.26 2.00
N LYS A 139 13.77 5.83 3.26
CA LYS A 139 14.26 4.49 3.61
C LYS A 139 13.37 3.38 3.05
N TRP A 140 12.05 3.54 3.06
CA TRP A 140 11.13 2.54 2.50
C TRP A 140 11.22 2.46 0.98
N LEU A 141 11.32 3.60 0.30
CA LEU A 141 11.45 3.66 -1.15
C LEU A 141 12.78 3.04 -1.63
N THR A 142 13.82 3.05 -0.79
CA THR A 142 15.14 2.46 -1.12
C THR A 142 15.41 1.09 -0.49
N ALA A 143 14.47 0.52 0.29
CA ALA A 143 14.71 -0.70 1.05
C ALA A 143 15.01 -1.93 0.17
N GLY A 144 14.66 -1.88 -1.13
CA GLY A 144 14.91 -2.96 -2.07
C GLY A 144 14.11 -4.23 -1.75
N TYR A 145 14.48 -5.34 -2.39
CA TYR A 145 13.87 -6.63 -2.13
C TYR A 145 14.92 -7.73 -2.20
N MET A 146 14.72 -8.79 -1.43
CA MET A 146 15.55 -9.99 -1.46
C MET A 146 14.88 -11.05 -2.33
N GLU A 147 15.62 -11.56 -3.30
CA GLU A 147 15.24 -12.62 -4.23
C GLU A 147 16.36 -13.68 -4.29
N ASP A 148 16.04 -14.94 -4.01
CA ASP A 148 16.99 -16.06 -3.99
C ASP A 148 18.27 -15.83 -3.16
N GLY A 149 18.14 -15.15 -2.02
CA GLY A 149 19.25 -14.86 -1.11
C GLY A 149 20.15 -13.70 -1.55
N LYS A 150 19.81 -13.00 -2.64
CA LYS A 150 20.46 -11.78 -3.09
C LYS A 150 19.56 -10.58 -2.83
N VAL A 151 20.16 -9.48 -2.37
CA VAL A 151 19.52 -8.17 -2.15
C VAL A 151 19.72 -7.30 -3.37
#